data_AF-A0A3A4QYB2-F1
#
_entry.id   AF-A0A3A4QYB2-F1
#
_cell.length_a   1.000
_cell.length_b   1.000
_cell.length_c   1.000
_cell.angle_alpha   90.00
_cell.angle_beta   90.00
_cell.angle_gamma   90.00
#
_symmetry.space_group_name_H-M   'P 1'
#
loop_
_entity.id
_entity.type
_entity.pdbx_description
1 polymer ?
#
loop_
_entity_poly.entity_id
_entity_poly.type
_entity_poly.pdbx_seq_one_letter_code
_entity_poly.pdbx_strand_id
1 'polypeptide(L)'
;MQTRWLTRATYLYLTFPFIIFCMGWLRLSIAIPVTAIILWVLWLLWTQSSGDFGKNRADLHSLVPAILVAGLWVLLSGVGGYAFQNWDHHWRNAVLRDLINFDWPVVYSSAERGPFKMLIYYVGDWLPAALAGKLLGWKFANFILFLWTWLGLLLVVLNLSKGGTIPSLQKTSPLKIILFLIFFSGMDALGMLLLAPDYPSLFPAIQHLEIWAGDLQYSSFTTGLFWVFNQAVMAWLCISIFISLGHSLGNSATLQLQKALPQSDTRGLLSFIWSLCFFFAPLASIGLLPYLLIEWIKQTDIKKPFKDIRFGLLFASAIIVIVSYLFFSSNAAAQERGFQSIAIKDLLIFFLLEGGILWLFLAPRLWHNPYWMVTGLLLFFIPFIQLGSGRDFVMRASIAPLFYLMIMCGEAVFQNTTPRLTRLALTVILLIGALTPLYEINRSIYRTFEYYFVLDEDQRSETPPAPPAHLEQAGALEYEHPNSLAADDIVTLQFMDDKLSRNFIANVRPSLYYRYLSPR
;
A
#
# COMPACT_ATOMS: atom_id res chain seq x y z
N MET A 1 21.80 7.21 -9.20
CA MET A 1 21.04 8.35 -8.63
C MET A 1 21.66 8.68 -7.29
N GLN A 2 22.08 9.94 -7.04
CA GLN A 2 22.56 10.34 -5.71
C GLN A 2 21.38 10.29 -4.72
N THR A 3 21.62 9.82 -3.50
CA THR A 3 20.60 9.59 -2.46
C THR A 3 19.67 10.80 -2.25
N ARG A 4 20.22 12.02 -2.33
CA ARG A 4 19.44 13.28 -2.25
C ARG A 4 18.32 13.39 -3.29
N TRP A 5 18.56 12.96 -4.53
CA TRP A 5 17.57 13.04 -5.59
C TRP A 5 16.47 12.01 -5.39
N LEU A 6 16.81 10.84 -4.84
CA LEU A 6 15.83 9.79 -4.55
C LEU A 6 14.85 10.28 -3.49
N THR A 7 15.36 10.85 -2.40
CA THR A 7 14.53 11.43 -1.34
C THR A 7 13.61 12.53 -1.87
N ARG A 8 14.14 13.45 -2.69
CA ARG A 8 13.34 14.52 -3.32
C ARG A 8 12.25 13.99 -4.25
N ALA A 9 12.60 13.05 -5.14
CA ALA A 9 11.63 12.42 -6.03
C ALA A 9 10.52 11.74 -5.23
N THR A 10 10.87 11.11 -4.10
CA THR A 10 9.89 10.42 -3.27
C THR A 10 8.92 11.38 -2.56
N TYR A 11 9.42 12.50 -2.02
CA TYR A 11 8.54 13.52 -1.44
C TYR A 11 7.61 14.14 -2.47
N LEU A 12 8.12 14.43 -3.68
CA LEU A 12 7.27 14.93 -4.77
C LEU A 12 6.20 13.91 -5.16
N TYR A 13 6.59 12.65 -5.33
CA TYR A 13 5.67 11.57 -5.70
C TYR A 13 4.53 11.41 -4.69
N LEU A 14 4.82 11.45 -3.38
CA LEU A 14 3.79 11.30 -2.33
C LEU A 14 2.93 12.57 -2.14
N THR A 15 3.48 13.76 -2.35
CA THR A 15 2.74 15.01 -2.09
C THR A 15 1.94 15.50 -3.29
N PHE A 16 2.35 15.17 -4.51
CA PHE A 16 1.70 15.63 -5.72
C PHE A 16 0.21 15.23 -5.78
N PRO A 17 -0.19 13.97 -5.50
CA PRO A 17 -1.60 13.62 -5.47
C PRO A 17 -2.38 14.32 -4.36
N PHE A 18 -1.78 14.56 -3.19
CA PHE A 18 -2.43 15.30 -2.12
C PHE A 18 -2.71 16.76 -2.51
N ILE A 19 -1.81 17.38 -3.27
CA ILE A 19 -2.03 18.73 -3.82
C ILE A 19 -3.20 18.73 -4.81
N ILE A 20 -3.25 17.76 -5.72
CA ILE A 20 -4.39 17.61 -6.66
C ILE A 20 -5.69 17.43 -5.87
N PHE A 21 -5.68 16.57 -4.85
CA PHE A 21 -6.82 16.35 -3.97
C PHE A 21 -7.29 17.65 -3.30
N CYS A 22 -6.38 18.43 -2.71
CA CYS A 22 -6.74 19.70 -2.08
C CYS A 22 -7.44 20.65 -3.05
N MET A 23 -6.94 20.75 -4.29
CA MET A 23 -7.51 21.64 -5.29
C MET A 23 -8.84 21.14 -5.88
N GLY A 24 -9.08 19.83 -5.89
CA GLY A 24 -10.31 19.23 -6.41
C GLY A 24 -11.41 18.98 -5.37
N TRP A 25 -11.06 18.71 -4.10
CA TRP A 25 -12.00 18.29 -3.06
C TRP A 25 -12.19 19.32 -1.93
N LEU A 26 -11.45 20.42 -1.93
CA LEU A 26 -11.63 21.50 -0.95
C LEU A 26 -12.08 22.78 -1.64
N ARG A 27 -12.94 23.55 -0.96
CA ARG A 27 -13.24 24.93 -1.38
C ARG A 27 -11.95 25.75 -1.49
N LEU A 28 -11.86 26.59 -2.52
CA LEU A 28 -10.63 27.31 -2.87
C LEU A 28 -10.05 28.15 -1.70
N SER A 29 -10.90 28.69 -0.83
CA SER A 29 -10.47 29.43 0.36
C SER A 29 -9.69 28.61 1.38
N ILE A 30 -9.83 27.27 1.35
CA ILE A 30 -9.04 26.33 2.15
C ILE A 30 -7.94 25.69 1.31
N ALA A 31 -8.27 25.30 0.06
CA ALA A 31 -7.33 24.63 -0.84
C ALA A 31 -6.05 25.45 -1.05
N ILE A 32 -6.16 26.77 -1.28
CA ILE A 32 -5.01 27.62 -1.57
C ILE A 32 -4.06 27.72 -0.36
N PRO A 33 -4.52 28.08 0.87
CA PRO A 33 -3.65 28.09 2.04
C PRO A 33 -3.02 26.73 2.35
N VAL A 34 -3.79 25.65 2.27
CA VAL A 34 -3.29 24.29 2.54
C VAL A 34 -2.20 23.92 1.55
N THR A 35 -2.46 24.10 0.25
CA THR A 35 -1.46 23.84 -0.81
C THR A 35 -0.21 24.69 -0.61
N ALA A 36 -0.34 25.96 -0.25
CA ALA A 36 0.81 26.83 0.02
C ALA A 36 1.68 26.32 1.18
N ILE A 37 1.07 25.82 2.26
CA ILE A 37 1.79 25.22 3.40
C ILE A 37 2.53 23.94 2.96
N ILE A 38 1.88 23.07 2.17
CA ILE A 38 2.51 21.85 1.66
C ILE A 38 3.69 22.18 0.74
N LEU A 39 3.53 23.15 -0.17
CA LEU A 39 4.61 23.62 -1.06
C LEU A 39 5.76 24.25 -0.27
N TRP A 40 5.47 25.00 0.79
CA TRP A 40 6.50 25.54 1.68
C TRP A 40 7.28 24.43 2.40
N VAL A 41 6.59 23.43 2.94
CA VAL A 41 7.23 22.25 3.55
C VAL A 41 8.08 21.49 2.52
N LEU A 42 7.59 21.30 1.30
CA LEU A 42 8.37 20.69 0.22
C LEU A 42 9.63 21.50 -0.09
N TRP A 43 9.52 22.82 -0.16
CA TRP A 43 10.67 23.70 -0.36
C TRP A 43 11.69 23.60 0.78
N LEU A 44 11.23 23.50 2.03
CA LEU A 44 12.11 23.25 3.18
C LEU A 44 12.83 21.91 3.07
N LEU A 45 12.11 20.84 2.75
CA LEU A 45 12.71 19.51 2.55
C LEU A 45 13.68 19.49 1.36
N TRP A 46 13.39 20.27 0.32
CA TRP A 46 14.22 20.39 -0.88
C TRP A 46 15.56 21.06 -0.58
N THR A 47 15.53 22.19 0.12
CA THR A 47 16.70 23.01 0.45
C THR A 47 17.60 22.38 1.52
N GLN A 48 17.02 21.60 2.43
CA GLN A 48 17.75 20.97 3.54
C GLN A 48 18.27 19.56 3.22
N SER A 49 17.94 19.00 2.05
CA SER A 49 18.55 17.77 1.52
C SER A 49 19.99 18.02 1.05
N SER A 50 20.86 18.37 2.00
CA SER A 50 22.30 18.64 1.79
C SER A 50 23.21 17.54 2.35
N GLY A 51 22.65 16.49 2.95
CA GLY A 51 23.40 15.31 3.38
C GLY A 51 23.83 14.45 2.18
N ASP A 52 25.10 14.53 1.80
CA ASP A 52 25.72 13.65 0.81
C ASP A 52 25.90 12.26 1.42
N PHE A 53 24.83 11.46 1.46
CA PHE A 53 24.87 10.05 1.84
C PHE A 53 25.59 9.25 0.74
N GLY A 54 26.92 9.34 0.71
CA GLY A 54 27.83 8.49 -0.06
C GLY A 54 27.72 8.59 -1.57
N LYS A 55 28.86 8.68 -2.26
CA LYS A 55 28.96 8.47 -3.72
C LYS A 55 28.74 7.00 -4.11
N ASN A 56 27.61 6.38 -3.75
CA ASN A 56 27.22 5.12 -4.36
C ASN A 56 26.49 5.43 -5.66
N ARG A 57 27.28 5.66 -6.73
CA ARG A 57 26.74 5.58 -8.09
C ARG A 57 26.18 4.16 -8.23
N ALA A 58 24.87 4.09 -8.46
CA ALA A 58 24.24 2.86 -8.85
C ALA A 58 24.96 2.31 -10.09
N ASP A 59 25.48 1.11 -10.00
CA ASP A 59 25.89 0.38 -11.18
C ASP A 59 24.63 0.19 -12.05
N LEU A 60 24.63 0.83 -13.22
CA LEU A 60 23.50 0.82 -14.16
C LEU A 60 23.13 -0.61 -14.52
N HIS A 61 24.12 -1.51 -14.61
CA HIS A 61 23.94 -2.92 -14.90
C HIS A 61 23.11 -3.65 -13.83
N SER A 62 23.20 -3.24 -12.56
CA SER A 62 22.40 -3.82 -11.47
C SER A 62 20.96 -3.27 -11.41
N LEU A 63 20.71 -2.10 -12.02
CA LEU A 63 19.42 -1.41 -11.96
C LEU A 63 18.49 -1.79 -13.10
N VAL A 64 19.01 -1.98 -14.31
CA VAL A 64 18.20 -2.35 -15.49
C VAL A 64 17.35 -3.61 -15.25
N PRO A 65 17.88 -4.72 -14.70
CA PRO A 65 17.06 -5.90 -14.42
C PRO A 65 15.93 -5.60 -13.42
N ALA A 66 16.18 -4.79 -12.39
CA ALA A 66 15.15 -4.42 -11.43
C ALA A 66 14.06 -3.54 -12.05
N ILE A 67 14.44 -2.65 -12.98
CA ILE A 67 13.50 -1.83 -13.75
C ILE A 67 12.57 -2.69 -14.60
N LEU A 68 13.14 -3.67 -15.31
CA LEU A 68 12.38 -4.60 -16.15
C LEU A 68 11.49 -5.53 -15.33
N VAL A 69 11.99 -6.11 -14.24
CA VAL A 69 11.20 -6.96 -13.34
C VAL A 69 10.06 -6.17 -12.69
N ALA A 70 10.28 -4.92 -12.28
CA ALA A 70 9.22 -4.06 -11.77
C ALA A 70 8.15 -3.78 -12.82
N GLY A 71 8.56 -3.51 -14.06
CA GLY A 71 7.63 -3.27 -15.16
C GLY A 71 6.80 -4.50 -15.47
N LEU A 72 7.43 -5.67 -15.53
CA LEU A 72 6.74 -6.94 -15.73
C LEU A 72 5.78 -7.26 -14.58
N TRP A 73 6.17 -7.01 -13.33
CA TRP A 73 5.31 -7.29 -12.18
C TRP A 73 4.05 -6.39 -12.16
N VAL A 74 4.19 -5.10 -12.48
CA VAL A 74 3.05 -4.18 -12.65
C VAL A 74 2.22 -4.53 -13.89
N LEU A 75 2.85 -5.01 -14.97
CA LEU A 75 2.12 -5.48 -16.14
C LEU A 75 1.21 -6.65 -15.76
N LEU A 76 1.77 -7.66 -15.09
CA LEU A 76 1.03 -8.85 -14.64
C LEU A 76 -0.01 -8.53 -13.56
N SER A 77 0.05 -7.38 -12.89
CA SER A 77 -0.98 -6.99 -11.94
C SER A 77 -2.26 -6.48 -12.61
N GLY A 78 -2.27 -6.35 -13.94
CA GLY A 78 -3.42 -5.85 -14.71
C GLY A 78 -3.61 -4.33 -14.60
N VAL A 79 -2.72 -3.59 -13.92
CA VAL A 79 -2.78 -2.13 -13.85
C VAL A 79 -2.63 -1.54 -15.26
N GLY A 80 -3.54 -0.63 -15.62
CA GLY A 80 -3.62 -0.08 -16.97
C GLY A 80 -4.37 -0.96 -17.98
N GLY A 81 -4.84 -2.15 -17.59
CA GLY A 81 -5.67 -3.02 -18.42
C GLY A 81 -4.91 -3.78 -19.52
N TYR A 82 -3.60 -3.96 -19.36
CA TYR A 82 -2.74 -4.62 -20.36
C TYR A 82 -2.62 -6.14 -20.19
N ALA A 83 -2.92 -6.65 -18.99
CA ALA A 83 -2.96 -8.05 -18.63
C ALA A 83 -4.21 -8.33 -17.78
N PHE A 84 -4.44 -9.59 -17.43
CA PHE A 84 -5.58 -10.02 -16.63
C PHE A 84 -5.68 -9.23 -15.31
N GLN A 85 -6.90 -8.77 -15.02
CA GLN A 85 -7.25 -8.02 -13.82
C GLN A 85 -8.06 -8.88 -12.87
N ASN A 86 -7.68 -8.94 -11.59
CA ASN A 86 -8.50 -9.65 -10.61
C ASN A 86 -9.80 -8.90 -10.31
N TRP A 87 -10.81 -9.59 -9.77
CA TRP A 87 -12.15 -9.06 -9.45
C TRP A 87 -12.19 -7.62 -8.95
N ASP A 88 -11.30 -7.30 -8.02
CA ASP A 88 -11.27 -6.02 -7.35
C ASP A 88 -11.17 -4.85 -8.34
N HIS A 89 -10.53 -5.07 -9.49
CA HIS A 89 -10.38 -4.07 -10.56
C HIS A 89 -11.70 -3.57 -11.14
N HIS A 90 -12.82 -4.30 -11.04
CA HIS A 90 -14.16 -3.77 -11.40
C HIS A 90 -14.40 -2.42 -10.72
N TRP A 91 -14.13 -2.34 -9.42
CA TRP A 91 -14.29 -1.11 -8.67
C TRP A 91 -13.21 -0.07 -9.00
N ARG A 92 -11.96 -0.48 -9.22
CA ARG A 92 -10.83 0.44 -9.44
C ARG A 92 -10.91 1.10 -10.81
N ASN A 93 -11.34 0.35 -11.84
CA ASN A 93 -11.58 0.88 -13.17
C ASN A 93 -12.76 1.86 -13.15
N ALA A 94 -13.85 1.52 -12.44
CA ALA A 94 -14.97 2.43 -12.24
C ALA A 94 -14.56 3.74 -11.53
N VAL A 95 -13.75 3.65 -10.46
CA VAL A 95 -13.19 4.83 -9.77
C VAL A 95 -12.37 5.69 -10.74
N LEU A 96 -11.46 5.10 -11.52
CA LEU A 96 -10.68 5.88 -12.49
C LEU A 96 -11.59 6.53 -13.54
N ARG A 97 -12.59 5.80 -14.05
CA ARG A 97 -13.50 6.28 -15.09
C ARG A 97 -14.34 7.45 -14.58
N ASP A 98 -14.86 7.35 -13.36
CA ASP A 98 -15.64 8.40 -12.74
C ASP A 98 -14.78 9.63 -12.40
N LEU A 99 -13.53 9.42 -11.94
CA LEU A 99 -12.58 10.52 -11.74
C LEU A 99 -12.24 11.27 -13.04
N ILE A 100 -12.31 10.62 -14.19
CA ILE A 100 -12.09 11.25 -15.50
C ILE A 100 -13.36 12.00 -15.94
N ASN A 101 -14.51 11.34 -15.89
CA ASN A 101 -15.74 11.81 -16.55
C ASN A 101 -16.56 12.82 -15.73
N PHE A 102 -16.47 12.80 -14.40
CA PHE A 102 -17.21 13.73 -13.53
C PHE A 102 -16.32 14.87 -13.03
N ASP A 103 -16.92 16.02 -12.73
CA ASP A 103 -16.22 17.12 -12.06
C ASP A 103 -15.68 16.69 -10.68
N TRP A 104 -14.67 17.41 -10.20
CA TRP A 104 -14.12 17.19 -8.86
C TRP A 104 -14.71 18.20 -7.87
N PRO A 105 -15.18 17.74 -6.69
CA PRO A 105 -15.21 16.35 -6.24
C PRO A 105 -16.31 15.55 -6.96
N VAL A 106 -16.13 14.24 -7.12
CA VAL A 106 -17.11 13.40 -7.85
C VAL A 106 -18.42 13.27 -7.07
N VAL A 107 -19.50 13.82 -7.63
CA VAL A 107 -20.86 13.81 -7.09
C VAL A 107 -21.77 12.97 -8.00
N TYR A 108 -22.45 11.97 -7.44
CA TYR A 108 -23.37 11.10 -8.18
C TYR A 108 -24.83 11.55 -8.07
N SER A 109 -25.20 12.21 -6.97
CA SER A 109 -26.56 12.70 -6.74
C SER A 109 -26.55 13.91 -5.82
N SER A 110 -27.27 14.96 -6.22
CA SER A 110 -27.35 16.26 -5.54
C SER A 110 -28.80 16.76 -5.38
N ALA A 111 -29.71 15.89 -4.92
CA ALA A 111 -31.12 16.26 -4.75
C ALA A 111 -31.29 17.42 -3.74
N GLU A 112 -32.10 18.45 -4.00
CA GLU A 112 -32.32 19.55 -3.03
C GLU A 112 -32.77 19.05 -1.65
N ARG A 113 -33.70 18.09 -1.65
CA ARG A 113 -34.14 17.32 -0.48
C ARG A 113 -33.86 15.84 -0.74
N GLY A 114 -32.83 15.27 -0.11
CA GLY A 114 -32.43 13.86 -0.33
C GLY A 114 -30.97 13.59 0.05
N PRO A 115 -30.42 12.41 -0.29
CA PRO A 115 -29.00 12.12 -0.08
C PRO A 115 -28.13 12.95 -1.04
N PHE A 116 -26.98 13.43 -0.57
CA PHE A 116 -25.92 14.00 -1.41
C PHE A 116 -24.81 12.96 -1.55
N LYS A 117 -24.84 12.16 -2.63
CA LYS A 117 -23.95 11.01 -2.81
C LYS A 117 -22.64 11.44 -3.50
N MET A 118 -21.51 11.14 -2.87
CA MET A 118 -20.17 11.42 -3.40
C MET A 118 -19.29 10.18 -3.39
N LEU A 119 -18.26 10.18 -4.24
CA LEU A 119 -17.13 9.26 -4.15
C LEU A 119 -16.29 9.62 -2.92
N ILE A 120 -16.36 8.79 -1.88
CA ILE A 120 -15.57 8.89 -0.65
C ILE A 120 -14.73 7.63 -0.50
N TYR A 121 -13.53 7.68 -1.07
CA TYR A 121 -12.58 6.57 -1.09
C TYR A 121 -11.15 7.11 -1.13
N TYR A 122 -10.14 6.27 -0.90
CA TYR A 122 -8.72 6.69 -0.96
C TYR A 122 -8.25 6.91 -2.41
N VAL A 123 -8.78 7.96 -3.05
CA VAL A 123 -8.60 8.27 -4.48
C VAL A 123 -7.18 8.73 -4.86
N GLY A 124 -6.31 8.96 -3.87
CA GLY A 124 -5.02 9.63 -4.07
C GLY A 124 -4.17 9.05 -5.20
N ASP A 125 -4.01 7.72 -5.26
CA ASP A 125 -3.15 7.08 -6.27
C ASP A 125 -3.62 7.31 -7.72
N TRP A 126 -4.93 7.44 -7.94
CA TRP A 126 -5.49 7.67 -9.27
C TRP A 126 -5.37 9.11 -9.74
N LEU A 127 -5.23 10.09 -8.84
CA LEU A 127 -5.37 11.51 -9.20
C LEU A 127 -4.41 11.99 -10.30
N PRO A 128 -3.13 11.60 -10.33
CA PRO A 128 -2.23 11.94 -11.44
C PRO A 128 -2.72 11.39 -12.79
N ALA A 129 -3.17 10.14 -12.80
CA ALA A 129 -3.68 9.47 -14.00
C ALA A 129 -5.04 10.04 -14.45
N ALA A 130 -5.93 10.32 -13.50
CA ALA A 130 -7.23 10.91 -13.77
C ALA A 130 -7.11 12.34 -14.31
N LEU A 131 -6.18 13.15 -13.78
CA LEU A 131 -5.89 14.49 -14.32
C LEU A 131 -5.44 14.42 -15.78
N ALA A 132 -4.53 13.50 -16.09
CA ALA A 132 -4.09 13.26 -17.47
C ALA A 132 -5.26 12.75 -18.34
N GLY A 133 -6.11 11.88 -17.79
CA GLY A 133 -7.30 11.34 -18.44
C GLY A 133 -8.36 12.39 -18.76
N LYS A 134 -8.56 13.40 -17.90
CA LYS A 134 -9.46 14.53 -18.19
C LYS A 134 -9.07 15.29 -19.45
N LEU A 135 -7.78 15.32 -19.78
CA LEU A 135 -7.25 16.03 -20.95
C LEU A 135 -7.15 15.15 -22.20
N LEU A 136 -6.83 13.86 -22.03
CA LEU A 136 -6.40 12.97 -23.11
C LEU A 136 -7.19 11.65 -23.20
N GLY A 137 -8.18 11.45 -22.33
CA GLY A 137 -9.10 10.32 -22.35
C GLY A 137 -8.62 9.05 -21.64
N TRP A 138 -9.50 8.04 -21.65
CA TRP A 138 -9.36 6.77 -20.92
C TRP A 138 -8.05 6.01 -21.18
N LYS A 139 -7.64 5.88 -22.46
CA LYS A 139 -6.44 5.13 -22.84
C LYS A 139 -5.18 5.77 -22.25
N PHE A 140 -5.09 7.10 -22.30
CA PHE A 140 -3.94 7.82 -21.76
C PHE A 140 -3.92 7.78 -20.23
N ALA A 141 -5.09 7.87 -19.59
CA ALA A 141 -5.18 7.69 -18.14
C ALA A 141 -4.62 6.34 -17.67
N ASN A 142 -5.01 5.24 -18.34
CA ASN A 142 -4.52 3.90 -18.01
C ASN A 142 -3.00 3.75 -18.21
N PHE A 143 -2.46 4.36 -19.28
CA PHE A 143 -1.02 4.42 -19.50
C PHE A 143 -0.29 5.18 -18.38
N ILE A 144 -0.81 6.36 -17.99
CA ILE A 144 -0.24 7.13 -16.89
C ILE A 144 -0.38 6.40 -15.56
N LEU A 145 -1.49 5.69 -15.32
CA LEU A 145 -1.68 4.87 -14.11
C LEU A 145 -0.61 3.78 -14.03
N PHE A 146 -0.38 3.04 -15.12
CA PHE A 146 0.70 2.05 -15.21
C PHE A 146 2.07 2.66 -14.89
N LEU A 147 2.42 3.78 -15.54
CA LEU A 147 3.69 4.46 -15.30
C LEU A 147 3.82 4.98 -13.87
N TRP A 148 2.73 5.48 -13.29
CA TRP A 148 2.69 5.99 -11.93
C TRP A 148 2.94 4.87 -10.92
N THR A 149 2.18 3.78 -10.99
CA THR A 149 2.35 2.61 -10.13
C THR A 149 3.75 1.99 -10.28
N TRP A 150 4.25 1.88 -11.52
CA TRP A 150 5.62 1.41 -11.79
C TRP A 150 6.68 2.31 -11.16
N LEU A 151 6.55 3.64 -11.30
CA LEU A 151 7.46 4.58 -10.66
C LEU A 151 7.43 4.48 -9.14
N GLY A 152 6.24 4.39 -8.53
CA GLY A 152 6.08 4.19 -7.08
C GLY A 152 6.82 2.95 -6.60
N LEU A 153 6.65 1.83 -7.28
CA LEU A 153 7.34 0.57 -6.97
C LEU A 153 8.87 0.68 -7.13
N LEU A 154 9.34 1.34 -8.19
CA LEU A 154 10.78 1.60 -8.36
C LEU A 154 11.33 2.44 -7.21
N LEU A 155 10.59 3.46 -6.76
CA LEU A 155 10.98 4.25 -5.61
C LEU A 155 11.04 3.41 -4.33
N VAL A 156 10.12 2.44 -4.12
CA VAL A 156 10.21 1.49 -2.99
C VAL A 156 11.52 0.72 -3.04
N VAL A 157 11.82 0.06 -4.16
CA VAL A 157 13.02 -0.76 -4.34
C VAL A 157 14.30 0.07 -4.21
N LEU A 158 14.30 1.30 -4.73
CA LEU A 158 15.43 2.23 -4.62
C LEU A 158 15.63 2.72 -3.18
N ASN A 159 14.56 3.04 -2.45
CA ASN A 159 14.67 3.42 -1.05
C ASN A 159 15.21 2.24 -0.22
N LEU A 160 14.72 1.02 -0.43
CA LEU A 160 15.25 -0.18 0.25
C LEU A 160 16.73 -0.48 -0.08
N SER A 161 17.14 -0.33 -1.34
CA SER A 161 18.50 -0.66 -1.79
C SER A 161 19.53 0.45 -1.56
N LYS A 162 19.14 1.72 -1.61
CA LYS A 162 20.07 2.87 -1.67
C LYS A 162 19.77 3.98 -0.69
N GLY A 163 18.56 4.04 -0.13
CA GLY A 163 18.11 5.12 0.76
C GLY A 163 18.87 5.23 2.10
N GLY A 164 19.82 4.33 2.38
CA GLY A 164 20.40 4.19 3.71
C GLY A 164 19.49 3.43 4.67
N THR A 165 18.41 2.81 4.14
CA THR A 165 17.30 2.26 4.90
C THR A 165 17.72 1.20 5.89
N ILE A 166 18.61 0.31 5.45
CA ILE A 166 19.13 -0.79 6.24
C ILE A 166 20.57 -1.07 5.82
N PRO A 167 21.56 -0.93 6.71
CA PRO A 167 22.98 -1.13 6.39
C PRO A 167 23.27 -2.50 5.74
N SER A 168 22.48 -3.51 6.09
CA SER A 168 22.60 -4.86 5.55
C SER A 168 21.99 -5.04 4.16
N LEU A 169 20.92 -4.30 3.82
CA LEU A 169 20.31 -4.33 2.48
C LEU A 169 20.92 -3.30 1.52
N GLN A 170 21.65 -2.31 2.02
CA GLN A 170 22.28 -1.28 1.19
C GLN A 170 23.29 -1.84 0.17
N LYS A 171 23.90 -2.99 0.48
CA LYS A 171 24.83 -3.71 -0.41
C LYS A 171 24.12 -4.75 -1.28
N THR A 172 22.82 -4.95 -1.06
CA THR A 172 22.02 -5.91 -1.81
C THR A 172 21.59 -5.29 -3.13
N SER A 173 21.76 -6.04 -4.22
CA SER A 173 21.32 -5.59 -5.55
C SER A 173 19.82 -5.27 -5.55
N PRO A 174 19.38 -4.17 -6.21
CA PRO A 174 17.96 -3.86 -6.39
C PRO A 174 17.14 -5.04 -6.93
N LEU A 175 17.74 -5.87 -7.79
CA LEU A 175 17.10 -7.08 -8.33
C LEU A 175 16.75 -8.08 -7.22
N LYS A 176 17.66 -8.32 -6.27
CA LYS A 176 17.38 -9.24 -5.16
C LYS A 176 16.28 -8.71 -4.25
N ILE A 177 16.25 -7.40 -4.04
CA ILE A 177 15.21 -6.75 -3.22
C ILE A 177 13.84 -6.88 -3.87
N ILE A 178 13.72 -6.61 -5.18
CA ILE A 178 12.42 -6.74 -5.84
C ILE A 178 11.96 -8.20 -5.92
N LEU A 179 12.85 -9.15 -6.19
CA LEU A 179 12.50 -10.57 -6.16
C LEU A 179 12.05 -11.00 -4.76
N PHE A 180 12.73 -10.51 -3.73
CA PHE A 180 12.35 -10.78 -2.35
C PHE A 180 10.98 -10.21 -2.01
N LEU A 181 10.67 -8.99 -2.46
CA LEU A 181 9.35 -8.37 -2.30
C LEU A 181 8.26 -9.19 -3.03
N ILE A 182 8.50 -9.61 -4.28
CA ILE A 182 7.57 -10.42 -5.08
C ILE A 182 7.21 -11.73 -4.38
N PHE A 183 8.22 -12.45 -3.88
CA PHE A 183 8.06 -13.81 -3.36
C PHE A 183 7.80 -13.90 -1.85
N PHE A 184 7.77 -12.78 -1.12
CA PHE A 184 7.48 -12.81 0.31
C PHE A 184 5.99 -12.95 0.58
N SER A 185 5.61 -14.00 1.32
CA SER A 185 4.23 -14.33 1.70
C SER A 185 4.18 -15.17 2.97
N GLY A 186 2.99 -15.29 3.56
CA GLY A 186 2.63 -16.37 4.48
C GLY A 186 2.66 -17.75 3.82
N MET A 187 2.57 -18.80 4.63
CA MET A 187 2.55 -20.19 4.15
C MET A 187 1.12 -20.65 3.81
N ASP A 188 0.41 -19.89 2.97
CA ASP A 188 -1.01 -20.11 2.66
C ASP A 188 -1.25 -21.50 2.05
N ALA A 189 -0.33 -21.97 1.20
CA ALA A 189 -0.40 -23.32 0.62
C ALA A 189 -0.44 -24.43 1.69
N LEU A 190 0.24 -24.23 2.83
CA LEU A 190 0.18 -25.18 3.96
C LEU A 190 -1.11 -24.99 4.76
N GLY A 191 -1.55 -23.75 5.00
CA GLY A 191 -2.80 -23.46 5.70
C GLY A 191 -3.98 -24.10 4.98
N MET A 192 -4.04 -23.86 3.68
CA MET A 192 -4.96 -24.52 2.76
C MET A 192 -4.88 -26.05 2.86
N LEU A 193 -3.70 -26.66 2.70
CA LEU A 193 -3.58 -28.13 2.61
C LEU A 193 -4.01 -28.83 3.90
N LEU A 194 -3.80 -28.18 5.04
CA LEU A 194 -4.04 -28.77 6.36
C LEU A 194 -5.46 -28.48 6.88
N LEU A 195 -6.11 -27.41 6.42
CA LEU A 195 -7.27 -26.83 7.12
C LEU A 195 -8.42 -26.40 6.20
N ALA A 196 -8.21 -26.23 4.90
CA ALA A 196 -9.28 -25.90 3.97
C ALA A 196 -9.90 -27.19 3.39
N PRO A 197 -11.16 -27.53 3.73
CA PRO A 197 -11.76 -28.79 3.31
C PRO A 197 -12.15 -28.80 1.83
N ASP A 198 -12.63 -27.67 1.28
CA ASP A 198 -13.23 -27.62 -0.06
C ASP A 198 -12.61 -26.56 -0.99
N TYR A 199 -12.28 -25.36 -0.48
CA TYR A 199 -11.73 -24.25 -1.27
C TYR A 199 -10.96 -23.27 -0.37
N PRO A 200 -9.81 -22.70 -0.81
CA PRO A 200 -9.14 -22.96 -2.08
C PRO A 200 -8.50 -24.35 -2.15
N SER A 201 -8.34 -24.88 -3.36
CA SER A 201 -7.65 -26.13 -3.72
C SER A 201 -6.25 -25.85 -4.34
N LEU A 202 -5.31 -26.82 -4.33
CA LEU A 202 -3.97 -26.61 -4.92
C LEU A 202 -4.00 -26.65 -6.46
N PHE A 203 -5.06 -27.21 -7.05
CA PHE A 203 -5.17 -27.40 -8.49
C PHE A 203 -6.55 -26.97 -9.00
N PRO A 204 -6.61 -26.14 -10.06
CA PRO A 204 -5.49 -25.69 -10.88
C PRO A 204 -4.60 -24.66 -10.18
N ALA A 205 -3.33 -24.54 -10.60
CA ALA A 205 -2.32 -23.68 -9.96
C ALA A 205 -2.52 -22.17 -10.24
N ILE A 206 -3.76 -21.71 -10.23
CA ILE A 206 -4.21 -20.35 -10.53
C ILE A 206 -5.19 -19.82 -9.46
N GLN A 207 -5.36 -20.56 -8.37
CA GLN A 207 -6.27 -20.20 -7.29
C GLN A 207 -5.70 -19.13 -6.37
N HIS A 208 -6.59 -18.40 -5.70
CA HIS A 208 -6.23 -17.46 -4.66
C HIS A 208 -6.10 -18.20 -3.32
N LEU A 209 -4.88 -18.50 -2.88
CA LEU A 209 -4.65 -19.36 -1.71
C LEU A 209 -4.94 -18.67 -0.36
N GLU A 210 -4.82 -17.35 -0.30
CA GLU A 210 -4.80 -16.57 0.96
C GLU A 210 -6.13 -16.51 1.72
N ILE A 211 -7.20 -17.05 1.14
CA ILE A 211 -8.54 -17.11 1.74
C ILE A 211 -8.80 -18.40 2.52
N TRP A 212 -7.77 -19.24 2.69
CA TRP A 212 -7.84 -20.52 3.40
C TRP A 212 -8.33 -20.39 4.85
N ALA A 213 -8.09 -19.25 5.50
CA ALA A 213 -8.47 -18.99 6.89
C ALA A 213 -9.80 -18.22 7.02
N GLY A 214 -10.69 -18.33 6.03
CA GLY A 214 -11.97 -17.64 6.04
C GLY A 214 -11.77 -16.13 6.06
N ASP A 215 -12.26 -15.45 7.10
CA ASP A 215 -12.20 -13.98 7.22
C ASP A 215 -10.84 -13.41 7.62
N LEU A 216 -9.86 -14.28 7.87
CA LEU A 216 -8.50 -13.88 8.18
C LEU A 216 -7.63 -13.99 6.94
N GLN A 217 -6.90 -12.92 6.62
CA GLN A 217 -5.99 -12.88 5.48
C GLN A 217 -4.86 -11.88 5.71
N TYR A 218 -3.62 -12.34 5.54
CA TYR A 218 -2.42 -11.51 5.43
C TYR A 218 -1.91 -11.57 4.00
N SER A 219 -2.26 -10.55 3.22
CA SER A 219 -1.94 -10.54 1.80
C SER A 219 -0.43 -10.46 1.56
N SER A 220 0.06 -11.33 0.68
CA SER A 220 1.38 -11.20 0.08
C SER A 220 1.52 -9.86 -0.65
N PHE A 221 2.76 -9.42 -0.90
CA PHE A 221 2.95 -8.19 -1.65
C PHE A 221 2.47 -8.32 -3.10
N THR A 222 2.54 -9.52 -3.70
CA THR A 222 1.98 -9.76 -5.03
C THR A 222 0.46 -9.60 -5.03
N THR A 223 -0.26 -10.20 -4.07
CA THR A 223 -1.69 -9.95 -3.92
C THR A 223 -1.98 -8.47 -3.69
N GLY A 224 -1.19 -7.79 -2.83
CA GLY A 224 -1.33 -6.37 -2.60
C GLY A 224 -1.24 -5.54 -3.87
N LEU A 225 -0.28 -5.83 -4.77
CA LEU A 225 -0.17 -5.17 -6.07
C LEU A 225 -1.32 -5.56 -7.02
N PHE A 226 -1.75 -6.82 -7.01
CA PHE A 226 -2.68 -7.40 -7.99
C PHE A 226 -4.15 -7.07 -7.70
N TRP A 227 -4.48 -6.64 -6.48
CA TRP A 227 -5.85 -6.39 -6.04
C TRP A 227 -6.06 -4.96 -5.49
N VAL A 228 -5.04 -4.38 -4.85
CA VAL A 228 -5.12 -3.08 -4.16
C VAL A 228 -3.88 -2.20 -4.37
N PHE A 229 -3.34 -2.18 -5.59
CA PHE A 229 -2.14 -1.41 -5.96
C PHE A 229 -2.15 0.03 -5.41
N ASN A 230 -3.32 0.66 -5.46
CA ASN A 230 -3.56 2.05 -5.11
C ASN A 230 -3.27 2.38 -3.64
N GLN A 231 -3.43 1.41 -2.75
CA GLN A 231 -3.04 1.52 -1.34
C GLN A 231 -1.66 0.90 -1.10
N ALA A 232 -1.42 -0.27 -1.70
CA ALA A 232 -0.28 -1.11 -1.41
C ALA A 232 1.03 -0.40 -1.72
N VAL A 233 1.20 0.07 -2.96
CA VAL A 233 2.46 0.71 -3.42
C VAL A 233 2.73 1.98 -2.63
N MET A 234 1.70 2.79 -2.36
CA MET A 234 1.81 4.02 -1.58
C MET A 234 2.20 3.76 -0.12
N ALA A 235 1.58 2.77 0.52
CA ALA A 235 1.91 2.35 1.87
C ALA A 235 3.35 1.83 1.93
N TRP A 236 3.76 0.94 1.02
CA TRP A 236 5.12 0.40 0.97
C TRP A 236 6.16 1.51 0.81
N LEU A 237 5.87 2.51 -0.02
CA LEU A 237 6.77 3.64 -0.22
C LEU A 237 6.93 4.46 1.06
N CYS A 238 5.81 4.78 1.72
CA CYS A 238 5.83 5.47 3.01
C CYS A 238 6.60 4.66 4.06
N ILE A 239 6.33 3.35 4.19
CA ILE A 239 7.01 2.46 5.15
C ILE A 239 8.50 2.37 4.85
N SER A 240 8.91 2.26 3.59
CA SER A 240 10.32 2.15 3.20
C SER A 240 11.13 3.40 3.60
N ILE A 241 10.58 4.60 3.41
CA ILE A 241 11.21 5.84 3.88
C ILE A 241 11.15 5.94 5.40
N PHE A 242 10.01 5.57 5.99
CA PHE A 242 9.82 5.60 7.43
C PHE A 242 10.91 4.79 8.16
N ILE A 243 11.13 3.54 7.72
CA ILE A 243 12.21 2.69 8.21
C ILE A 243 13.56 3.35 8.00
N SER A 244 13.75 4.00 6.85
CA SER A 244 15.03 4.65 6.52
C SER A 244 15.39 5.80 7.44
N LEU A 245 14.38 6.56 7.85
CA LEU A 245 14.54 7.67 8.76
C LEU A 245 14.71 7.20 10.20
N GLY A 246 14.03 6.12 10.61
CA GLY A 246 14.15 5.54 11.95
C GLY A 246 15.45 4.77 12.20
N HIS A 247 15.92 3.97 11.24
CA HIS A 247 17.10 3.10 11.43
C HIS A 247 18.43 3.87 11.43
N SER A 248 18.49 5.09 10.87
CA SER A 248 19.67 5.97 10.96
C SER A 248 20.06 6.33 12.41
N LEU A 249 19.27 5.92 13.41
CA LEU A 249 19.44 6.24 14.82
C LEU A 249 19.72 5.02 15.72
N GLY A 250 19.70 3.80 15.17
CA GLY A 250 19.75 2.55 15.96
C GLY A 250 21.14 1.92 16.20
N ASN A 251 22.19 2.35 15.50
CA ASN A 251 23.53 1.78 15.65
C ASN A 251 24.43 2.64 16.55
N SER A 252 24.78 2.11 17.73
CA SER A 252 25.69 2.74 18.71
C SER A 252 27.07 3.11 18.15
N ALA A 253 27.53 2.45 17.07
CA ALA A 253 28.79 2.79 16.41
C ALA A 253 28.70 4.05 15.53
N THR A 254 27.49 4.43 15.08
CA THR A 254 27.25 5.64 14.27
C THR A 254 26.91 6.85 15.15
N LEU A 255 26.58 6.62 16.43
CA LEU A 255 26.26 7.66 17.42
C LEU A 255 27.43 8.62 17.69
N GLN A 256 28.68 8.17 17.49
CA GLN A 256 29.87 9.03 17.67
C GLN A 256 30.10 9.96 16.47
N LEU A 257 29.71 9.56 15.25
CA LEU A 257 29.85 10.39 14.05
C LEU A 257 28.68 11.39 13.91
N GLN A 258 27.55 11.13 14.58
CA GLN A 258 26.33 11.94 14.52
C GLN A 258 26.35 13.17 15.46
N LYS A 259 27.29 13.25 16.42
CA LYS A 259 27.48 14.45 17.26
C LYS A 259 27.92 15.69 16.46
N ALA A 260 28.32 15.52 15.19
CA ALA A 260 28.77 16.61 14.32
C ALA A 260 27.70 17.12 13.34
N LEU A 261 26.51 16.51 13.29
CA LEU A 261 25.39 16.97 12.46
C LEU A 261 24.30 17.55 13.37
N PRO A 262 23.66 18.68 13.00
CA PRO A 262 22.47 19.14 13.70
C PRO A 262 21.48 17.97 13.75
N GLN A 263 20.92 17.67 14.92
CA GLN A 263 19.79 16.73 15.06
C GLN A 263 18.63 17.29 14.21
N SER A 264 18.63 16.95 12.93
CA SER A 264 17.56 17.30 12.00
C SER A 264 16.30 16.60 12.50
N ASP A 265 15.23 17.35 12.73
CA ASP A 265 13.98 16.85 13.29
C ASP A 265 13.40 15.67 12.49
N THR A 266 13.74 14.47 12.92
CA THR A 266 13.25 13.23 12.34
C THR A 266 11.79 13.00 12.76
N ARG A 267 11.34 13.47 13.92
CA ARG A 267 9.95 13.30 14.40
C ARG A 267 8.95 14.02 13.49
N GLY A 268 9.17 15.30 13.21
CA GLY A 268 8.32 16.06 12.30
C GLY A 268 8.23 15.43 10.91
N LEU A 269 9.36 14.92 10.41
CA LEU A 269 9.42 14.26 9.10
C LEU A 269 8.70 12.89 9.12
N LEU A 270 8.90 12.07 10.14
CA LEU A 270 8.20 10.78 10.30
C LEU A 270 6.69 10.99 10.39
N SER A 271 6.23 12.01 11.12
CA SER A 271 4.82 12.38 11.18
C SER A 271 4.28 12.86 9.84
N PHE A 272 5.09 13.57 9.06
CA PHE A 272 4.71 14.01 7.73
C PHE A 272 4.53 12.81 6.78
N ILE A 273 5.46 11.87 6.77
CA ILE A 273 5.35 10.64 5.98
C ILE A 273 4.17 9.77 6.45
N TRP A 274 3.97 9.64 7.76
CA TRP A 274 2.82 8.92 8.31
C TRP A 274 1.49 9.58 7.90
N SER A 275 1.40 10.91 7.89
CA SER A 275 0.20 11.62 7.45
C SER A 275 -0.12 11.40 5.97
N LEU A 276 0.90 11.34 5.11
CA LEU A 276 0.72 11.00 3.70
C LEU A 276 0.30 9.53 3.54
N CYS A 277 0.88 8.62 4.32
CA CYS A 277 0.42 7.24 4.39
C CYS A 277 -1.06 7.16 4.78
N PHE A 278 -1.51 7.95 5.75
CA PHE A 278 -2.92 8.02 6.15
C PHE A 278 -3.82 8.51 5.01
N PHE A 279 -3.37 9.47 4.21
CA PHE A 279 -4.09 9.95 3.03
C PHE A 279 -4.26 8.87 1.94
N PHE A 280 -3.22 8.07 1.65
CA PHE A 280 -3.31 7.04 0.60
C PHE A 280 -3.89 5.71 1.09
N ALA A 281 -3.61 5.33 2.32
CA ALA A 281 -3.90 4.01 2.89
C ALA A 281 -4.17 4.13 4.40
N PRO A 282 -5.36 4.63 4.81
CA PRO A 282 -5.65 4.94 6.21
C PRO A 282 -5.48 3.72 7.12
N LEU A 283 -5.91 2.53 6.70
CA LEU A 283 -5.77 1.31 7.50
C LEU A 283 -4.30 0.88 7.66
N ALA A 284 -3.50 0.94 6.58
CA ALA A 284 -2.07 0.66 6.66
C ALA A 284 -1.33 1.65 7.57
N SER A 285 -1.74 2.92 7.56
CA SER A 285 -1.17 3.94 8.44
C SER A 285 -1.49 3.69 9.93
N ILE A 286 -2.66 3.12 10.25
CA ILE A 286 -2.99 2.67 11.61
C ILE A 286 -2.01 1.57 12.05
N GLY A 287 -1.75 0.59 11.17
CA GLY A 287 -0.72 -0.43 11.41
C GLY A 287 0.69 0.13 11.57
N LEU A 288 1.00 1.27 10.93
CA LEU A 288 2.29 1.97 11.03
C LEU A 288 2.41 2.84 12.30
N LEU A 289 1.30 3.23 12.92
CA LEU A 289 1.27 4.17 14.05
C LEU A 289 2.11 3.71 15.26
N PRO A 290 2.09 2.44 15.70
CA PRO A 290 2.95 1.98 16.80
C PRO A 290 4.44 2.17 16.53
N TYR A 291 4.88 2.04 15.28
CA TYR A 291 6.26 2.29 14.88
C TYR A 291 6.60 3.79 14.98
N LEU A 292 5.66 4.68 14.60
CA LEU A 292 5.79 6.14 14.81
C LEU A 292 5.94 6.48 16.29
N LEU A 293 5.15 5.84 17.16
CA LEU A 293 5.24 6.06 18.60
C LEU A 293 6.59 5.61 19.17
N ILE A 294 7.10 4.45 18.73
CA ILE A 294 8.45 3.99 19.11
C ILE A 294 9.50 5.05 18.74
N GLU A 295 9.47 5.54 17.50
CA GLU A 295 10.42 6.56 17.04
C GLU A 295 10.32 7.85 17.82
N TRP A 296 9.10 8.31 18.08
CA TRP A 296 8.83 9.49 18.88
C TRP A 296 9.38 9.36 20.29
N ILE A 297 9.14 8.22 20.96
CA ILE A 297 9.65 7.95 22.31
C ILE A 297 11.18 7.92 22.31
N LYS A 298 11.80 7.21 21.37
CA LYS A 298 13.26 7.11 21.26
C LYS A 298 13.95 8.46 21.05
N GLN A 299 13.30 9.36 20.32
CA GLN A 299 13.86 10.66 19.93
C GLN A 299 13.50 11.80 20.91
N THR A 300 12.62 11.55 21.88
CA THR A 300 12.17 12.59 22.82
C THR A 300 13.01 12.55 24.10
N ASP A 301 13.77 13.63 24.35
CA ASP A 301 14.33 13.87 25.67
C ASP A 301 13.19 14.26 26.63
N ILE A 302 12.91 13.42 27.61
CA ILE A 302 11.84 13.60 28.60
C ILE A 302 11.95 14.96 29.32
N LYS A 303 13.18 15.48 29.51
CA LYS A 303 13.38 16.78 30.15
C LYS A 303 13.08 17.96 29.24
N LYS A 304 13.14 17.77 27.92
CA LYS A 304 12.92 18.82 26.90
C LYS A 304 12.13 18.26 25.71
N PRO A 305 10.85 17.90 25.90
CA PRO A 305 10.10 17.13 24.91
C PRO A 305 9.93 17.86 23.58
N PHE A 306 9.86 19.19 23.62
CA PHE A 306 9.67 20.05 22.44
C PHE A 306 10.97 20.52 21.77
N LYS A 307 12.13 20.13 22.30
CA LYS A 307 13.42 20.53 21.73
C LYS A 307 13.57 19.94 20.32
N ASP A 308 14.09 20.73 19.38
CA ASP A 308 14.41 20.29 18.02
C ASP A 308 13.17 19.86 17.19
N ILE A 309 11.93 20.19 17.62
CA ILE A 309 10.71 19.97 16.82
C ILE A 309 10.56 21.07 15.76
N ARG A 310 10.41 20.67 14.49
CA ARG A 310 10.00 21.53 13.37
C ARG A 310 8.49 21.56 13.31
N PHE A 311 7.91 22.51 14.04
CA PHE A 311 6.47 22.74 14.07
C PHE A 311 5.85 22.91 12.68
N GLY A 312 6.58 23.40 11.67
CA GLY A 312 6.09 23.46 10.29
C GLY A 312 5.73 22.09 9.69
N LEU A 313 6.56 21.07 9.93
CA LEU A 313 6.28 19.70 9.49
C LEU A 313 5.12 19.08 10.26
N LEU A 314 5.08 19.25 11.59
CA LEU A 314 3.97 18.75 12.41
C LEU A 314 2.65 19.42 12.04
N PHE A 315 2.67 20.73 11.78
CA PHE A 315 1.49 21.47 11.37
C PHE A 315 0.96 20.99 10.01
N ALA A 316 1.84 20.82 9.03
CA ALA A 316 1.46 20.22 7.75
C ALA A 316 0.92 18.78 7.91
N SER A 317 1.55 17.97 8.78
CA SER A 317 1.09 16.62 9.10
C SER A 317 -0.32 16.63 9.69
N ALA A 318 -0.58 17.52 10.64
CA ALA A 318 -1.89 17.67 11.27
C ALA A 318 -2.94 18.10 10.24
N ILE A 319 -2.62 19.02 9.33
CA ILE A 319 -3.52 19.44 8.25
C ILE A 319 -3.88 18.24 7.36
N ILE A 320 -2.88 17.48 6.89
CA ILE A 320 -3.11 16.30 6.04
C ILE A 320 -4.03 15.31 6.74
N VAL A 321 -3.76 15.00 8.02
CA VAL A 321 -4.58 14.06 8.81
C VAL A 321 -5.99 14.58 9.00
N ILE A 322 -6.17 15.85 9.39
CA ILE A 322 -7.50 16.43 9.64
C ILE A 322 -8.34 16.42 8.36
N VAL A 323 -7.77 16.88 7.25
CA VAL A 323 -8.46 16.91 5.95
C VAL A 323 -8.84 15.50 5.53
N SER A 324 -7.89 14.56 5.56
CA SER A 324 -8.12 13.17 5.16
C SER A 324 -9.13 12.48 6.08
N TYR A 325 -9.06 12.71 7.39
CA TYR A 325 -9.97 12.14 8.37
C TYR A 325 -11.39 12.65 8.16
N LEU A 326 -11.59 13.95 7.98
CA LEU A 326 -12.92 14.52 7.74
C LEU A 326 -13.52 13.98 6.44
N PHE A 327 -12.69 13.80 5.41
CA PHE A 327 -13.11 13.17 4.17
C PHE A 327 -13.50 11.69 4.39
N PHE A 328 -12.60 10.84 4.90
CA PHE A 328 -12.87 9.40 5.08
C PHE A 328 -13.96 9.10 6.11
N SER A 329 -14.10 9.90 7.17
CA SER A 329 -15.16 9.74 8.17
C SER A 329 -16.56 10.04 7.62
N SER A 330 -16.66 10.64 6.43
CA SER A 330 -17.91 10.79 5.70
C SER A 330 -18.41 9.47 5.10
N ASN A 331 -17.57 8.45 5.02
CA ASN A 331 -17.94 7.13 4.51
C ASN A 331 -18.68 6.32 5.58
N ALA A 332 -19.81 5.71 5.21
CA ALA A 332 -20.61 4.88 6.11
C ALA A 332 -19.86 3.61 6.54
N ALA A 333 -19.05 3.01 5.67
CA ALA A 333 -18.24 1.83 6.00
C ALA A 333 -17.23 2.13 7.12
N ALA A 334 -16.74 3.37 7.23
CA ALA A 334 -15.82 3.78 8.31
C ALA A 334 -16.50 3.88 9.70
N GLN A 335 -17.83 3.74 9.77
CA GLN A 335 -18.62 3.83 11.00
C GLN A 335 -18.89 2.45 11.63
N GLU A 336 -18.77 1.36 10.88
CA GLU A 336 -18.90 0.00 11.41
C GLU A 336 -17.60 -0.38 12.14
N ARG A 337 -17.66 -0.53 13.48
CA ARG A 337 -16.52 -0.83 14.33
C ARG A 337 -16.89 -1.90 15.34
N GLY A 338 -16.01 -2.86 15.56
CA GLY A 338 -16.27 -3.94 16.51
C GLY A 338 -15.04 -4.78 16.81
N PHE A 339 -15.27 -5.83 17.59
CA PHE A 339 -14.30 -6.89 17.83
C PHE A 339 -14.82 -8.19 17.24
N GLN A 340 -13.93 -8.93 16.58
CA GLN A 340 -14.24 -10.25 16.05
C GLN A 340 -14.00 -11.30 17.15
N SER A 341 -14.96 -12.22 17.28
CA SER A 341 -14.78 -13.40 18.13
C SER A 341 -14.13 -14.51 17.32
N ILE A 342 -12.83 -14.73 17.54
CA ILE A 342 -12.05 -15.77 16.86
C ILE A 342 -11.63 -16.82 17.89
N ALA A 343 -11.82 -18.09 17.56
CA ALA A 343 -11.34 -19.16 18.42
C ALA A 343 -9.81 -19.10 18.52
N ILE A 344 -9.27 -19.20 19.74
CA ILE A 344 -7.83 -19.05 19.99
C ILE A 344 -6.99 -20.03 19.18
N LYS A 345 -7.52 -21.24 18.93
CA LYS A 345 -6.86 -22.27 18.10
C LYS A 345 -6.68 -21.78 16.67
N ASP A 346 -7.75 -21.27 16.06
CA ASP A 346 -7.75 -20.84 14.66
C ASP A 346 -6.88 -19.60 14.48
N LEU A 347 -6.93 -18.67 15.44
CA LEU A 347 -6.01 -17.53 15.50
C LEU A 347 -4.54 -17.97 15.58
N LEU A 348 -4.21 -18.89 16.48
CA LEU A 348 -2.82 -19.33 16.67
C LEU A 348 -2.29 -19.99 15.41
N ILE A 349 -3.10 -20.80 14.75
CA ILE A 349 -2.74 -21.46 13.50
C ILE A 349 -2.54 -20.42 12.39
N PHE A 350 -3.49 -19.50 12.20
CA PHE A 350 -3.39 -18.39 11.27
C PHE A 350 -2.13 -17.55 11.52
N PHE A 351 -1.95 -17.07 12.76
CA PHE A 351 -0.79 -16.28 13.14
C PHE A 351 0.52 -17.01 12.83
N LEU A 352 0.65 -18.30 13.19
CA LEU A 352 1.87 -19.05 12.96
C LEU A 352 2.19 -19.21 11.48
N LEU A 353 1.20 -19.56 10.65
CA LEU A 353 1.41 -19.81 9.21
C LEU A 353 1.63 -18.52 8.41
N GLU A 354 0.97 -17.42 8.80
CA GLU A 354 1.02 -16.16 8.05
C GLU A 354 2.23 -15.27 8.38
N GLY A 355 2.99 -15.60 9.43
CA GLY A 355 4.20 -14.82 9.76
C GLY A 355 4.77 -15.09 11.14
N GLY A 356 4.00 -15.69 12.04
CA GLY A 356 4.39 -16.03 13.41
C GLY A 356 5.58 -16.98 13.46
N ILE A 357 5.67 -17.97 12.55
CA ILE A 357 6.84 -18.84 12.45
C ILE A 357 8.10 -18.04 12.07
N LEU A 358 8.01 -17.17 11.05
CA LEU A 358 9.12 -16.29 10.67
C LEU A 358 9.53 -15.36 11.82
N TRP A 359 8.54 -14.78 12.50
CA TRP A 359 8.73 -13.89 13.64
C TRP A 359 9.42 -14.60 14.81
N LEU A 360 8.94 -15.76 15.24
CA LEU A 360 9.53 -16.58 16.30
C LEU A 360 10.93 -17.06 15.95
N PHE A 361 11.17 -17.43 14.69
CA PHE A 361 12.49 -17.89 14.24
C PHE A 361 13.56 -16.79 14.36
N LEU A 362 13.16 -15.52 14.26
CA LEU A 362 14.04 -14.36 14.44
C LEU A 362 14.24 -13.96 15.92
N ALA A 363 13.46 -14.51 16.85
CA ALA A 363 13.50 -14.14 18.27
C ALA A 363 14.90 -14.24 18.91
N PRO A 364 15.71 -15.29 18.69
CA PRO A 364 17.04 -15.40 19.31
C PRO A 364 17.95 -14.20 19.03
N ARG A 365 17.74 -13.53 17.88
CA ARG A 365 18.51 -12.35 17.47
C ARG A 365 17.81 -11.03 17.80
N LEU A 366 16.48 -11.00 17.76
CA LEU A 366 15.70 -9.75 17.75
C LEU A 366 14.78 -9.56 18.96
N TRP A 367 14.80 -10.43 19.97
CA TRP A 367 13.85 -10.33 21.10
C TRP A 367 13.91 -9.02 21.90
N HIS A 368 15.08 -8.36 21.95
CA HIS A 368 15.23 -7.03 22.56
C HIS A 368 14.84 -5.87 21.64
N ASN A 369 14.60 -6.14 20.35
CA ASN A 369 14.28 -5.10 19.38
C ASN A 369 12.79 -4.73 19.49
N PRO A 370 12.43 -3.48 19.84
CA PRO A 370 11.04 -3.08 19.99
C PRO A 370 10.24 -3.19 18.69
N TYR A 371 10.89 -3.03 17.52
CA TYR A 371 10.21 -3.21 16.24
C TYR A 371 9.79 -4.67 16.03
N TRP A 372 10.62 -5.64 16.44
CA TRP A 372 10.29 -7.06 16.35
C TRP A 372 9.11 -7.39 17.27
N MET A 373 9.15 -6.89 18.52
CA MET A 373 8.06 -7.10 19.48
C MET A 373 6.74 -6.53 18.96
N VAL A 374 6.74 -5.28 18.49
CA VAL A 374 5.53 -4.63 17.96
C VAL A 374 5.03 -5.32 16.70
N THR A 375 5.91 -5.78 15.81
CA THR A 375 5.50 -6.59 14.64
C THR A 375 4.72 -7.83 15.07
N GLY A 376 5.23 -8.62 16.02
CA GLY A 376 4.53 -9.82 16.49
C GLY A 376 3.21 -9.50 17.19
N LEU A 377 3.20 -8.49 18.07
CA LEU A 377 2.00 -8.05 18.77
C LEU A 377 0.92 -7.59 17.80
N LEU A 378 1.27 -6.79 16.79
CA LEU A 378 0.31 -6.33 15.79
C LEU A 378 -0.22 -7.50 14.96
N LEU A 379 0.64 -8.39 14.46
CA LEU A 379 0.17 -9.56 13.71
C LEU A 379 -0.68 -10.52 14.56
N PHE A 380 -0.55 -10.49 15.89
CA PHE A 380 -1.40 -11.29 16.77
C PHE A 380 -2.75 -10.60 17.08
N PHE A 381 -2.75 -9.28 17.28
CA PHE A 381 -3.92 -8.55 17.76
C PHE A 381 -4.80 -7.96 16.65
N ILE A 382 -4.24 -7.65 15.47
CA ILE A 382 -5.00 -7.13 14.32
C ILE A 382 -6.23 -7.99 13.98
N PRO A 383 -6.16 -9.35 13.97
CA PRO A 383 -7.30 -10.21 13.67
C PRO A 383 -8.53 -9.96 14.54
N PHE A 384 -8.36 -9.53 15.80
CA PHE A 384 -9.51 -9.28 16.69
C PHE A 384 -10.26 -7.99 16.39
N ILE A 385 -9.72 -7.10 15.55
CA ILE A 385 -10.29 -5.78 15.31
C ILE A 385 -11.09 -5.80 14.01
N GLN A 386 -12.35 -5.38 14.09
CA GLN A 386 -13.22 -5.19 12.93
C GLN A 386 -13.44 -3.71 12.67
N LEU A 387 -13.16 -3.29 11.43
CA LEU A 387 -13.51 -1.96 10.93
C LEU A 387 -14.04 -2.11 9.51
N GLY A 388 -15.27 -1.63 9.28
CA GLY A 388 -16.01 -1.84 8.04
C GLY A 388 -16.58 -3.25 7.90
N SER A 389 -17.07 -3.54 6.71
CA SER A 389 -17.60 -4.86 6.38
C SER A 389 -16.50 -5.79 5.88
N GLY A 390 -16.29 -6.92 6.57
CA GLY A 390 -15.41 -8.00 6.09
C GLY A 390 -13.97 -7.95 6.61
N ARG A 391 -13.02 -8.30 5.72
CA ARG A 391 -11.62 -8.67 6.02
C ARG A 391 -10.63 -7.51 5.90
N ASP A 392 -11.11 -6.34 5.48
CA ASP A 392 -10.28 -5.20 5.07
C ASP A 392 -9.35 -4.71 6.18
N PHE A 393 -9.82 -4.64 7.44
CA PHE A 393 -8.95 -4.22 8.52
C PHE A 393 -7.74 -5.15 8.68
N VAL A 394 -7.98 -6.46 8.71
CA VAL A 394 -6.94 -7.49 8.88
C VAL A 394 -5.95 -7.45 7.73
N MET A 395 -6.44 -7.35 6.48
CA MET A 395 -5.60 -7.29 5.29
C MET A 395 -4.79 -6.00 5.17
N ARG A 396 -5.38 -4.84 5.51
CA ARG A 396 -4.76 -3.53 5.24
C ARG A 396 -3.93 -3.01 6.40
N ALA A 397 -4.36 -3.23 7.65
CA ALA A 397 -3.58 -2.83 8.82
C ALA A 397 -2.31 -3.67 9.01
N SER A 398 -2.31 -4.92 8.51
CA SER A 398 -1.14 -5.81 8.59
C SER A 398 -0.03 -5.47 7.59
N ILE A 399 -0.28 -4.61 6.58
CA ILE A 399 0.72 -4.22 5.58
C ILE A 399 2.01 -3.71 6.23
N ALA A 400 1.90 -2.84 7.25
CA ALA A 400 3.07 -2.31 7.94
C ALA A 400 3.87 -3.38 8.71
N PRO A 401 3.30 -4.17 9.63
CA PRO A 401 4.05 -5.21 10.33
C PRO A 401 4.57 -6.31 9.40
N LEU A 402 3.85 -6.69 8.34
CA LEU A 402 4.36 -7.64 7.33
C LEU A 402 5.56 -7.08 6.57
N PHE A 403 5.55 -5.79 6.23
CA PHE A 403 6.70 -5.12 5.62
C PHE A 403 7.91 -5.09 6.55
N TYR A 404 7.72 -4.80 7.84
CA TYR A 404 8.78 -4.90 8.84
C TYR A 404 9.31 -6.34 9.00
N LEU A 405 8.43 -7.34 9.01
CA LEU A 405 8.81 -8.74 9.10
C LEU A 405 9.63 -9.16 7.87
N MET A 406 9.17 -8.81 6.67
CA MET A 406 9.90 -9.01 5.42
C MET A 406 11.31 -8.45 5.54
N ILE A 407 11.42 -7.19 5.95
CA ILE A 407 12.70 -6.53 6.15
C ILE A 407 13.62 -7.33 7.08
N MET A 408 13.15 -7.74 8.26
CA MET A 408 13.95 -8.51 9.22
C MET A 408 14.36 -9.89 8.67
N CYS A 409 13.49 -10.56 7.91
CA CYS A 409 13.83 -11.79 7.20
C CYS A 409 14.90 -11.54 6.13
N GLY A 410 14.77 -10.48 5.34
CA GLY A 410 15.73 -10.10 4.30
C GLY A 410 17.11 -9.80 4.89
N GLU A 411 17.16 -9.11 6.03
CA GLU A 411 18.39 -8.91 6.79
C GLU A 411 19.05 -10.23 7.19
N ALA A 412 18.27 -11.18 7.74
CA ALA A 412 18.80 -12.47 8.14
C ALA A 412 19.29 -13.30 6.95
N VAL A 413 18.58 -13.26 5.81
CA VAL A 413 18.90 -14.04 4.61
C VAL A 413 20.09 -13.48 3.84
N PHE A 414 20.18 -12.17 3.67
CA PHE A 414 21.23 -11.54 2.84
C PHE A 414 22.53 -11.25 3.59
N GLN A 415 22.53 -11.27 4.93
CA GLN A 415 23.76 -11.11 5.71
C GLN A 415 24.58 -12.41 5.79
N ASN A 416 25.87 -12.31 5.52
CA ASN A 416 26.81 -13.43 5.67
C ASN A 416 27.16 -13.75 7.13
N THR A 417 26.80 -12.88 8.08
CA THR A 417 27.01 -13.08 9.52
C THR A 417 25.96 -14.01 10.14
N THR A 418 24.81 -14.19 9.49
CA THR A 418 23.79 -15.13 9.95
C THR A 418 24.29 -16.58 9.78
N PRO A 419 24.13 -17.46 10.78
CA PRO A 419 24.54 -18.86 10.67
C PRO A 419 23.93 -19.54 9.44
N ARG A 420 24.71 -20.39 8.75
CA ARG A 420 24.29 -21.03 7.49
C ARG A 420 23.00 -21.82 7.64
N LEU A 421 22.84 -22.56 8.75
CA LEU A 421 21.64 -23.35 9.02
C LEU A 421 20.41 -22.47 9.22
N THR A 422 20.53 -21.38 9.97
CA THR A 422 19.46 -20.38 10.16
C THR A 422 19.03 -19.77 8.84
N ARG A 423 20.00 -19.39 7.98
CA ARG A 423 19.71 -18.85 6.65
C ARG A 423 19.04 -19.88 5.75
N LEU A 424 19.50 -21.13 5.76
CA LEU A 424 18.90 -22.21 4.98
C LEU A 424 17.46 -22.48 5.43
N ALA A 425 17.22 -22.61 6.73
CA ALA A 425 15.89 -22.82 7.29
C ALA A 425 14.92 -21.68 6.94
N LEU A 426 15.34 -20.41 7.11
CA LEU A 426 14.54 -19.26 6.68
C LEU A 426 14.24 -19.30 5.18
N THR A 427 15.22 -19.64 4.36
CA THR A 427 15.03 -19.74 2.90
C THR A 427 14.00 -20.81 2.55
N VAL A 428 14.04 -21.98 3.20
CA VAL A 428 13.04 -23.05 2.99
C VAL A 428 11.64 -22.58 3.37
N ILE A 429 11.47 -21.94 4.53
CA ILE A 429 10.16 -21.40 4.96
C ILE A 429 9.65 -20.38 3.96
N LEU A 430 10.51 -19.48 3.49
CA LEU A 430 10.16 -18.46 2.49
C LEU A 430 9.82 -19.06 1.12
N LEU A 431 10.47 -20.16 0.71
CA LEU A 431 10.15 -20.86 -0.53
C LEU A 431 8.76 -21.53 -0.49
N ILE A 432 8.34 -22.02 0.68
CA ILE A 432 6.97 -22.52 0.87
C ILE A 432 5.97 -21.37 0.73
N GLY A 433 6.24 -20.23 1.39
CA GLY A 433 5.39 -19.05 1.26
C GLY A 433 5.34 -18.50 -0.17
N ALA A 434 6.43 -18.57 -0.91
CA ALA A 434 6.52 -18.10 -2.29
C ALA A 434 5.54 -18.80 -3.26
N LEU A 435 4.92 -19.92 -2.87
CA LEU A 435 3.85 -20.56 -3.65
C LEU A 435 2.65 -19.62 -3.85
N THR A 436 2.27 -18.86 -2.83
CA THR A 436 1.14 -17.91 -2.91
C THR A 436 1.31 -16.87 -4.02
N PRO A 437 2.38 -16.04 -4.04
CA PRO A 437 2.58 -15.07 -5.12
C PRO A 437 2.81 -15.74 -6.48
N LEU A 438 3.35 -16.98 -6.51
CA LEU A 438 3.47 -17.73 -7.77
C LEU A 438 2.10 -18.11 -8.35
N TYR A 439 1.11 -18.47 -7.52
CA TYR A 439 -0.25 -18.75 -7.97
C TYR A 439 -0.93 -17.50 -8.53
N GLU A 440 -0.77 -16.34 -7.88
CA GLU A 440 -1.27 -15.05 -8.37
C GLU A 440 -0.65 -14.69 -9.73
N ILE A 441 0.68 -14.79 -9.84
CA ILE A 441 1.41 -14.56 -11.10
C ILE A 441 0.95 -15.55 -12.18
N ASN A 442 0.81 -16.83 -11.83
CA ASN A 442 0.40 -17.84 -12.79
C ASN A 442 -1.04 -17.63 -13.26
N ARG A 443 -1.98 -17.21 -12.38
CA ARG A 443 -3.33 -16.83 -12.80
C ARG A 443 -3.29 -15.72 -13.84
N SER A 444 -2.53 -14.65 -13.56
CA SER A 444 -2.41 -13.53 -14.50
C SER A 444 -1.80 -13.96 -15.83
N ILE A 445 -0.70 -14.73 -15.82
CA ILE A 445 -0.06 -15.23 -17.04
C ILE A 445 -1.01 -16.12 -17.83
N TYR A 446 -1.63 -17.10 -17.17
CA TYR A 446 -2.52 -18.07 -17.79
C TYR A 446 -3.70 -17.37 -18.48
N ARG A 447 -4.41 -16.50 -17.75
CA ARG A 447 -5.58 -15.79 -18.27
C ARG A 447 -5.22 -14.76 -19.36
N THR A 448 -4.06 -14.12 -19.23
CA THR A 448 -3.55 -13.20 -20.26
C THR A 448 -3.17 -13.96 -21.54
N PHE A 449 -2.52 -15.11 -21.38
CA PHE A 449 -2.15 -15.96 -22.51
C PHE A 449 -3.39 -16.50 -23.23
N GLU A 450 -4.36 -17.02 -22.46
CA GLU A 450 -5.64 -17.50 -22.98
C GLU A 450 -6.32 -16.42 -23.83
N TYR A 451 -6.43 -15.20 -23.30
CA TYR A 451 -7.07 -14.10 -24.04
C TYR A 451 -6.37 -13.74 -25.35
N TYR A 452 -5.04 -13.55 -25.34
CA TYR A 452 -4.33 -13.05 -26.53
C TYR A 452 -4.04 -14.12 -27.57
N PHE A 453 -3.83 -15.37 -27.16
CA PHE A 453 -3.28 -16.41 -28.03
C PHE A 453 -4.20 -17.62 -28.23
N VAL A 454 -5.19 -17.82 -27.37
CA VAL A 454 -6.13 -18.96 -27.48
C VAL A 454 -7.48 -18.51 -28.00
N LEU A 455 -7.99 -17.38 -27.51
CA LEU A 455 -9.30 -16.85 -27.92
C LEU A 455 -9.23 -16.10 -29.25
N ASP A 456 -10.13 -16.49 -30.15
CA ASP A 456 -10.44 -15.73 -31.37
C ASP A 456 -11.13 -14.40 -31.02
N GLU A 457 -11.08 -13.41 -31.92
CA GLU A 457 -11.63 -12.07 -31.66
C GLU A 457 -13.13 -12.08 -31.33
N ASP A 458 -13.91 -12.98 -31.92
CA ASP A 458 -15.34 -13.15 -31.68
C ASP A 458 -15.66 -13.81 -30.33
N GLN A 459 -14.69 -14.51 -29.73
CA GLN A 459 -14.83 -15.13 -28.40
C GLN A 459 -14.54 -14.16 -27.27
N ARG A 460 -13.75 -13.10 -27.55
CA ARG A 460 -13.38 -12.08 -26.56
C ARG A 460 -14.60 -11.25 -26.21
N SER A 461 -14.91 -11.16 -24.92
CA SER A 461 -16.04 -10.34 -24.48
C SER A 461 -15.73 -8.86 -24.68
N GLU A 462 -16.68 -8.15 -25.28
CA GLU A 462 -16.70 -6.69 -25.25
C GLU A 462 -17.22 -6.21 -23.89
N THR A 463 -16.83 -5.00 -23.50
CA THR A 463 -17.31 -4.36 -22.29
C THR A 463 -18.85 -4.31 -22.31
N PRO A 464 -19.55 -4.80 -21.26
CA PRO A 464 -20.99 -4.83 -21.27
C PRO A 464 -21.58 -3.42 -21.50
N PRO A 465 -22.56 -3.27 -22.40
CA PRO A 465 -23.06 -1.95 -22.81
C PRO A 465 -24.01 -1.30 -21.79
N ALA A 466 -24.43 -2.02 -20.75
CA ALA A 466 -25.40 -1.55 -19.76
C ALA A 466 -24.73 -1.33 -18.39
N PRO A 467 -24.99 -0.20 -17.71
CA PRO A 467 -24.49 0.01 -16.36
C PRO A 467 -25.21 -0.94 -15.39
N PRO A 468 -24.51 -1.88 -14.72
CA PRO A 468 -25.12 -2.66 -13.66
C PRO A 468 -25.41 -1.76 -12.45
N ALA A 469 -26.45 -2.10 -11.70
CA ALA A 469 -26.74 -1.47 -10.39
C ALA A 469 -26.16 -2.28 -9.22
N HIS A 470 -25.74 -3.52 -9.48
CA HIS A 470 -25.24 -4.48 -8.49
C HIS A 470 -24.16 -5.34 -9.14
N LEU A 471 -23.08 -5.61 -8.41
CA LEU A 471 -22.07 -6.60 -8.78
C LEU A 471 -22.22 -7.83 -7.90
N GLU A 472 -22.38 -9.01 -8.50
CA GLU A 472 -22.43 -10.26 -7.75
C GLU A 472 -21.12 -10.51 -7.02
N GLN A 473 -21.20 -11.10 -5.83
CA GLN A 473 -20.01 -11.48 -5.09
C GLN A 473 -19.19 -12.44 -5.93
N ALA A 474 -17.87 -12.25 -5.92
CA ALA A 474 -16.94 -13.11 -6.61
C ALA A 474 -17.20 -14.59 -6.27
N GLY A 475 -17.35 -15.42 -7.30
CA GLY A 475 -17.41 -16.87 -7.17
C GLY A 475 -16.02 -17.46 -6.95
N ALA A 476 -15.72 -18.55 -7.65
CA ALA A 476 -14.36 -19.07 -7.71
C ALA A 476 -13.47 -18.13 -8.54
N LEU A 477 -12.39 -17.64 -7.93
CA LEU A 477 -11.59 -16.50 -8.41
C LEU A 477 -10.79 -16.83 -9.67
N GLU A 478 -10.59 -18.11 -9.96
CA GLU A 478 -9.96 -18.59 -11.18
C GLU A 478 -10.85 -18.49 -12.43
N TYR A 479 -12.17 -18.35 -12.26
CA TYR A 479 -13.15 -18.31 -13.36
C TYR A 479 -13.72 -16.92 -13.64
N GLU A 480 -13.16 -15.87 -13.04
CA GLU A 480 -13.71 -14.52 -13.15
C GLU A 480 -13.66 -13.96 -14.56
N HIS A 481 -14.71 -13.20 -14.93
CA HIS A 481 -14.93 -12.55 -16.24
C HIS A 481 -14.31 -13.34 -17.41
N PRO A 482 -14.89 -14.51 -17.75
CA PRO A 482 -14.35 -15.37 -18.79
C PRO A 482 -14.22 -14.59 -20.10
N ASN A 483 -13.16 -14.89 -20.84
CA ASN A 483 -12.85 -14.28 -22.13
C ASN A 483 -12.56 -12.77 -22.11
N SER A 484 -12.36 -12.16 -20.94
CA SER A 484 -11.90 -10.77 -20.78
C SER A 484 -10.54 -10.71 -20.08
N LEU A 485 -9.74 -9.68 -20.41
CA LEU A 485 -8.60 -9.25 -19.59
C LEU A 485 -9.01 -8.27 -18.50
N ALA A 486 -9.94 -7.38 -18.82
CA ALA A 486 -10.30 -6.27 -17.95
C ALA A 486 -11.52 -6.64 -17.11
N ALA A 487 -11.42 -6.41 -15.82
CA ALA A 487 -12.54 -6.48 -14.91
C ALA A 487 -13.33 -5.17 -15.06
N ASP A 488 -14.23 -5.10 -16.04
CA ASP A 488 -14.89 -3.85 -16.45
C ASP A 488 -16.43 -3.88 -16.38
N ASP A 489 -17.00 -4.89 -15.72
CA ASP A 489 -18.45 -5.00 -15.51
C ASP A 489 -19.06 -3.75 -14.86
N ILE A 490 -18.36 -3.10 -13.92
CA ILE A 490 -18.78 -1.81 -13.37
C ILE A 490 -18.24 -0.68 -14.25
N VAL A 491 -19.12 -0.10 -15.07
CA VAL A 491 -18.76 1.06 -15.90
C VAL A 491 -18.63 2.34 -15.05
N THR A 492 -19.56 2.56 -14.13
CA THR A 492 -19.61 3.73 -13.25
C THR A 492 -20.22 3.36 -11.91
N LEU A 493 -19.79 4.03 -10.84
CA LEU A 493 -20.36 3.87 -9.51
C LEU A 493 -21.69 4.61 -9.35
N GLN A 494 -22.07 5.48 -10.29
CA GLN A 494 -23.28 6.32 -10.17
C GLN A 494 -24.56 5.53 -9.90
N PHE A 495 -24.69 4.34 -10.50
CA PHE A 495 -25.89 3.51 -10.43
C PHE A 495 -25.81 2.40 -9.39
N MET A 496 -24.67 2.27 -8.70
CA MET A 496 -24.44 1.21 -7.73
C MET A 496 -25.18 1.49 -6.41
N ASP A 497 -25.89 0.49 -5.89
CA ASP A 497 -26.63 0.58 -4.63
C ASP A 497 -26.41 -0.60 -3.67
N ASP A 498 -25.55 -1.54 -4.04
CA ASP A 498 -25.24 -2.75 -3.28
C ASP A 498 -24.41 -2.47 -2.02
N LYS A 499 -24.22 -3.50 -1.18
CA LYS A 499 -23.51 -3.40 0.09
C LYS A 499 -22.04 -2.98 -0.09
N LEU A 500 -21.35 -3.48 -1.11
CA LEU A 500 -19.93 -3.21 -1.37
C LEU A 500 -19.72 -1.81 -1.94
N SER A 501 -20.68 -1.29 -2.71
CA SER A 501 -20.63 0.10 -3.20
C SER A 501 -20.52 1.13 -2.07
N ARG A 502 -20.99 0.80 -0.86
CA ARG A 502 -20.87 1.65 0.35
C ARG A 502 -19.44 1.88 0.78
N ASN A 503 -18.49 1.04 0.36
CA ASN A 503 -17.07 1.27 0.58
C ASN A 503 -16.54 2.45 -0.25
N PHE A 504 -17.22 2.82 -1.33
CA PHE A 504 -16.79 3.87 -2.26
C PHE A 504 -17.70 5.10 -2.25
N ILE A 505 -19.01 4.90 -2.05
CA ILE A 505 -20.03 5.94 -2.17
C ILE A 505 -20.63 6.23 -0.81
N ALA A 506 -20.75 7.52 -0.45
CA ALA A 506 -21.40 7.91 0.78
C ALA A 506 -22.34 9.11 0.62
N ASN A 507 -23.42 9.12 1.41
CA ASN A 507 -24.21 10.33 1.61
C ASN A 507 -23.47 11.27 2.55
N VAL A 508 -22.87 12.32 2.01
CA VAL A 508 -22.02 13.24 2.78
C VAL A 508 -22.77 14.39 3.41
N ARG A 509 -24.07 14.57 3.11
CA ARG A 509 -24.86 15.70 3.62
C ARG A 509 -24.73 15.92 5.14
N PRO A 510 -24.73 14.88 6.01
CA PRO A 510 -24.57 15.08 7.46
C PRO A 510 -23.11 15.31 7.89
N SER A 511 -22.13 15.19 6.99
CA SER A 511 -20.72 15.19 7.36
C SER A 511 -20.14 16.60 7.55
N LEU A 512 -19.15 16.68 8.44
CA LEU A 512 -18.39 17.91 8.66
C LEU A 512 -17.58 18.31 7.42
N TYR A 513 -17.11 17.33 6.64
CA TYR A 513 -16.44 17.57 5.36
C TYR A 513 -17.35 18.30 4.38
N TYR A 514 -18.58 17.83 4.17
CA TYR A 514 -19.50 18.49 3.24
C TYR A 514 -19.85 19.91 3.70
N ARG A 515 -20.05 20.09 5.02
CA ARG A 515 -20.43 21.39 5.59
C ARG A 515 -19.32 22.44 5.52
N TYR A 516 -18.06 22.04 5.72
CA TYR A 516 -16.95 22.97 5.97
C TYR A 516 -15.78 22.86 4.99
N LEU A 517 -15.63 21.77 4.25
CA LEU A 517 -14.47 21.55 3.40
C LEU A 517 -14.82 21.46 1.92
N SER A 518 -15.88 20.72 1.56
CA SER A 518 -16.28 20.50 0.17
C SER A 518 -16.53 21.82 -0.58
N PRO A 519 -16.16 21.91 -1.87
CA PRO A 519 -16.74 22.87 -2.81
C PRO A 519 -18.27 22.73 -2.77
N ARG A 520 -18.98 23.86 -2.83
CA ARG A 520 -20.45 23.90 -2.86
C ARG A 520 -20.95 23.96 -4.28
#